data_AF-A0A6P1Y3R2-F1
#
_entry.id   AF-A0A6P1Y3R2-F1
#
_cell.length_a   1.000
_cell.length_b   1.000
_cell.length_c   1.000
_cell.angle_alpha   90.00
_cell.angle_beta   90.00
_cell.angle_gamma   90.00
#
_symmetry.space_group_name_H-M   'P 1'
#
loop_
_entity.id
_entity.type
_entity.pdbx_description
1 polymer ?
#
loop_
_entity_poly.entity_id
_entity_poly.type
_entity_poly.pdbx_seq_one_letter_code
_entity_poly.pdbx_strand_id
1 'polypeptide(L)'
;MGLFFNYKKYAEALPIVLPNIDPDDYRRLSKNQILGAIKLYLINNMKIVHDCAEIVNKTENIETFLNRYDLLLKVLYNITIVAKCPVNYLSGDLQKDYDRIIERRSATEKSALDRYINKEKASVESLATEKRKAQKLSQLYEKLTMLAPNFTLENQEYIKSMASEISEAVISAILKSFDLDTWFYSTFDKDEIEIILETCPYFTNEITAFNFNSSALLLAYCIQCFTSEPNYSICRKFANKIDDILNIKKPKAESLHFIYMFLISFFYKYREQDDCLDKAIEYCNKQIAIAKRAKKALGDVEHPGYKQLAIIEKKIKNWSRVIELCNQAKQEGWAGDWDKRIAEAEKSLAKKIDA
;
A
#
# COMPACT_ATOMS: atom_id res chain seq x y z
N MET A 1 -19.66 -67.74 27.27
CA MET A 1 -19.06 -67.06 26.09
C MET A 1 -19.49 -65.60 26.11
N GLY A 2 -18.64 -64.71 26.61
CA GLY A 2 -18.94 -63.27 26.60
C GLY A 2 -18.93 -62.76 25.17
N LEU A 3 -19.99 -62.06 24.75
CA LEU A 3 -20.03 -61.34 23.49
C LEU A 3 -18.82 -60.39 23.44
N PHE A 4 -17.80 -60.76 22.66
CA PHE A 4 -16.64 -59.89 22.44
C PHE A 4 -17.13 -58.57 21.85
N PHE A 5 -16.86 -57.48 22.57
CA PHE A 5 -17.16 -56.14 22.10
C PHE A 5 -16.40 -55.88 20.79
N ASN A 6 -17.15 -55.68 19.71
CA ASN A 6 -16.56 -55.40 18.40
C ASN A 6 -16.21 -53.91 18.29
N TYR A 7 -14.99 -53.54 18.70
CA TYR A 7 -14.49 -52.16 18.60
C TYR A 7 -14.40 -51.65 17.15
N LYS A 8 -14.34 -52.55 16.14
CA LYS A 8 -14.23 -52.16 14.73
C LYS A 8 -15.41 -51.31 14.26
N LYS A 9 -16.57 -51.41 14.91
CA LYS A 9 -17.74 -50.54 14.66
C LYS A 9 -17.49 -49.06 14.98
N TYR A 10 -16.40 -48.75 15.65
CA TYR A 10 -16.01 -47.40 16.07
C TYR A 10 -14.68 -46.96 15.45
N ALA A 11 -14.09 -47.76 14.56
CA ALA A 11 -12.72 -47.59 14.08
C ALA A 11 -12.45 -46.20 13.45
N GLU A 12 -13.44 -45.61 12.78
CA GLU A 12 -13.33 -44.26 12.20
C GLU A 12 -13.33 -43.15 13.26
N ALA A 13 -14.03 -43.34 14.38
CA ALA A 13 -14.16 -42.36 15.44
C ALA A 13 -13.02 -42.42 16.47
N LEU A 14 -12.42 -43.60 16.68
CA LEU A 14 -11.40 -43.79 17.71
C LEU A 14 -10.14 -42.91 17.54
N PRO A 15 -9.58 -42.71 16.33
CA PRO A 15 -8.46 -41.79 16.14
C PRO A 15 -8.80 -40.33 16.46
N ILE A 16 -10.06 -39.93 16.29
CA ILE A 16 -10.55 -38.58 16.56
C ILE A 16 -10.75 -38.37 18.08
N VAL A 17 -11.34 -39.37 18.74
CA VAL A 17 -11.75 -39.31 20.15
C VAL A 17 -10.59 -39.63 21.10
N LEU A 18 -9.68 -40.51 20.68
CA LEU A 18 -8.54 -41.00 21.45
C LEU A 18 -7.23 -40.87 20.63
N PRO A 19 -6.84 -39.65 20.22
CA PRO A 19 -5.71 -39.45 19.30
C PRO A 19 -4.36 -39.88 19.87
N ASN A 20 -4.25 -40.02 21.19
CA ASN A 20 -3.01 -40.37 21.89
C ASN A 20 -2.87 -41.89 22.15
N ILE A 21 -3.82 -42.71 21.68
CA ILE A 21 -3.77 -44.17 21.82
C ILE A 21 -3.41 -44.77 20.47
N ASP A 22 -2.41 -45.65 20.46
CA ASP A 22 -2.01 -46.40 19.28
C ASP A 22 -3.21 -47.21 18.74
N PRO A 23 -3.52 -47.15 17.43
CA PRO A 23 -4.58 -47.94 16.84
C PRO A 23 -4.55 -49.44 17.17
N ASP A 24 -3.37 -50.04 17.34
CA ASP A 24 -3.20 -51.45 17.70
C ASP A 24 -3.64 -51.77 19.14
N ASP A 25 -3.74 -50.74 19.98
CA ASP A 25 -4.16 -50.84 21.38
C ASP A 25 -5.66 -50.67 21.58
N TYR A 26 -6.44 -50.25 20.58
CA TYR A 26 -7.89 -50.10 20.69
C TYR A 26 -8.60 -51.40 21.10
N ARG A 27 -8.07 -52.56 20.70
CA ARG A 27 -8.60 -53.88 21.09
C ARG A 27 -8.52 -54.16 22.60
N ARG A 28 -7.69 -53.42 23.34
CA ARG A 28 -7.51 -53.54 24.79
C ARG A 28 -8.53 -52.71 25.58
N LEU A 29 -9.26 -51.80 24.92
CA LEU A 29 -10.25 -50.95 25.56
C LEU A 29 -11.58 -51.67 25.75
N SER A 30 -12.17 -51.51 26.93
CA SER A 30 -13.52 -52.00 27.21
C SER A 30 -14.58 -51.18 26.48
N LYS A 31 -15.77 -51.77 26.28
CA LYS A 31 -16.94 -51.08 25.74
C LYS A 31 -17.24 -49.77 26.47
N ASN A 32 -17.16 -49.77 27.81
CA ASN A 32 -17.48 -48.60 28.63
C ASN A 32 -16.43 -47.48 28.47
N GLN A 33 -15.15 -47.83 28.33
CA GLN A 33 -14.10 -46.85 28.05
C GLN A 33 -14.32 -46.16 26.70
N ILE A 34 -14.64 -46.93 25.65
CA ILE A 34 -14.90 -46.40 24.31
C ILE A 34 -16.16 -45.53 24.29
N LEU A 35 -17.28 -46.02 24.82
CA LEU A 35 -18.53 -45.26 24.85
C LEU A 35 -18.43 -44.01 25.74
N GLY A 36 -17.73 -44.09 26.87
CA GLY A 36 -17.48 -42.96 27.75
C GLY A 36 -16.65 -41.88 27.08
N ALA A 37 -15.58 -42.27 26.38
CA ALA A 37 -14.74 -41.34 25.62
C ALA A 37 -15.53 -40.65 24.50
N ILE A 38 -16.32 -41.41 23.73
CA ILE A 38 -17.19 -40.87 22.68
C ILE A 38 -18.19 -39.87 23.26
N LYS A 39 -18.87 -40.22 24.36
CA LYS A 39 -19.84 -39.32 25.01
C LYS A 39 -19.19 -38.02 25.46
N LEU A 40 -18.05 -38.09 26.14
CA LEU A 40 -17.32 -36.91 26.61
C LEU A 40 -16.85 -36.04 25.45
N TYR A 41 -16.32 -36.66 24.39
CA TYR A 41 -15.91 -35.97 23.18
C TYR A 41 -17.06 -35.19 22.56
N LEU A 42 -18.20 -35.84 22.34
CA LEU A 42 -19.38 -35.22 21.73
C LEU A 42 -19.90 -34.05 22.58
N ILE A 43 -20.05 -34.23 23.90
CA ILE A 43 -20.54 -33.17 24.80
C ILE A 43 -19.60 -31.96 24.80
N ASN A 44 -18.30 -32.19 24.92
CA ASN A 44 -17.33 -31.09 25.00
C ASN A 44 -17.23 -30.35 23.67
N ASN A 45 -17.20 -31.07 22.55
CA ASN A 45 -17.09 -30.46 21.24
C ASN A 45 -18.37 -29.74 20.82
N MET A 46 -19.56 -30.20 21.24
CA MET A 46 -20.81 -29.45 21.02
C MET A 46 -20.81 -28.08 21.72
N LYS A 47 -20.20 -27.97 22.91
CA LYS A 47 -20.01 -26.65 23.56
C LYS A 47 -19.13 -25.74 22.69
N ILE A 48 -18.03 -26.27 22.16
CA ILE A 48 -17.13 -25.53 21.25
C ILE A 48 -17.88 -25.07 20.00
N VAL A 49 -18.73 -25.93 19.42
CA VAL A 49 -19.57 -25.58 18.27
C VAL A 49 -20.47 -24.39 18.60
N HIS A 50 -21.19 -24.44 19.73
CA HIS A 50 -22.07 -23.34 20.14
C HIS A 50 -21.30 -22.04 20.37
N ASP A 51 -20.19 -22.09 21.10
CA ASP A 51 -19.36 -20.92 21.37
C ASP A 51 -18.80 -20.31 20.07
N CYS A 52 -18.28 -21.15 19.17
CA CYS A 52 -17.77 -20.67 17.89
C CYS A 52 -18.90 -20.09 17.03
N ALA A 53 -20.05 -20.76 16.94
CA ALA A 53 -21.21 -20.29 16.20
C ALA A 53 -21.72 -18.94 16.73
N GLU A 54 -21.67 -18.70 18.04
CA GLU A 54 -22.00 -17.40 18.60
C GLU A 54 -20.96 -16.33 18.19
N ILE A 55 -19.66 -16.63 18.35
CA ILE A 55 -18.59 -15.67 18.08
C ILE A 55 -18.56 -15.28 16.60
N VAL A 56 -18.64 -16.22 15.67
CA VAL A 56 -18.57 -15.94 14.21
C VAL A 56 -19.68 -15.01 13.73
N ASN A 57 -20.81 -14.98 14.44
CA ASN A 57 -21.96 -14.12 14.11
C ASN A 57 -21.90 -12.72 14.77
N LYS A 58 -21.01 -12.50 15.75
CA LYS A 58 -20.98 -11.24 16.53
C LYS A 58 -19.64 -10.51 16.46
N THR A 59 -18.52 -11.20 16.26
CA THR A 59 -17.21 -10.57 16.28
C THR A 59 -17.04 -9.56 15.15
N GLU A 60 -16.39 -8.44 15.46
CA GLU A 60 -15.91 -7.45 14.49
C GLU A 60 -14.41 -7.61 14.19
N ASN A 61 -13.72 -8.49 14.92
CA ASN A 61 -12.32 -8.80 14.65
C ASN A 61 -12.26 -9.94 13.63
N ILE A 62 -11.73 -9.63 12.43
CA ILE A 62 -11.74 -10.53 11.28
C ILE A 62 -10.83 -11.76 11.47
N GLU A 63 -9.73 -11.64 12.20
CA GLU A 63 -8.85 -12.79 12.51
C GLU A 63 -9.52 -13.74 13.50
N THR A 64 -10.24 -13.18 14.48
CA THR A 64 -11.05 -13.97 15.42
C THR A 64 -12.15 -14.70 14.67
N PHE A 65 -12.79 -14.05 13.69
CA PHE A 65 -13.76 -14.69 12.82
C PHE A 65 -13.15 -15.89 12.10
N LEU A 66 -12.04 -15.70 11.35
CA LEU A 66 -11.38 -16.76 10.58
C LEU A 66 -11.00 -17.96 11.47
N ASN A 67 -10.30 -17.69 12.57
CA ASN A 67 -9.86 -18.72 13.51
C ASN A 67 -11.03 -19.52 14.11
N ARG A 68 -12.15 -18.85 14.43
CA ARG A 68 -13.33 -19.50 15.03
C ARG A 68 -14.16 -20.23 13.99
N TYR A 69 -14.22 -19.73 12.76
CA TYR A 69 -14.92 -20.37 11.67
C TYR A 69 -14.21 -21.67 11.25
N ASP A 70 -12.88 -21.65 11.13
CA ASP A 70 -12.08 -22.86 10.85
C ASP A 70 -12.22 -23.90 11.97
N LEU A 71 -12.18 -23.46 13.23
CA LEU A 71 -12.40 -24.35 14.37
C LEU A 71 -13.81 -24.94 14.35
N LEU A 72 -14.84 -24.14 14.06
CA LEU A 72 -16.23 -24.57 13.93
C LEU A 72 -16.36 -25.68 12.88
N LEU A 73 -15.83 -25.46 11.66
CA LEU A 73 -15.89 -26.43 10.58
C LEU A 73 -15.17 -27.73 10.94
N LYS A 74 -13.96 -27.63 11.49
CA LYS A 74 -13.16 -28.79 11.91
C LYS A 74 -13.88 -29.62 12.97
N VAL A 75 -14.42 -28.96 13.99
CA VAL A 75 -15.09 -29.65 15.10
C VAL A 75 -16.40 -30.28 14.64
N LEU A 76 -17.20 -29.58 13.85
CA LEU A 76 -18.44 -30.14 13.29
C LEU A 76 -18.17 -31.34 12.40
N TYR A 77 -17.19 -31.27 11.49
CA TYR A 77 -16.81 -32.40 10.65
C TYR A 77 -16.40 -33.62 11.48
N ASN A 78 -15.61 -33.43 12.52
CA ASN A 78 -15.24 -34.53 13.41
C ASN A 78 -16.47 -35.10 14.15
N ILE A 79 -17.40 -34.24 14.59
CA ILE A 79 -18.65 -34.67 15.22
C ILE A 79 -19.50 -35.50 14.25
N THR A 80 -19.60 -35.14 12.96
CA THR A 80 -20.39 -35.92 11.99
C THR A 80 -19.82 -37.33 11.79
N ILE A 81 -18.51 -37.51 11.84
CA ILE A 81 -17.87 -38.84 11.82
C ILE A 81 -18.20 -39.61 13.11
N VAL A 82 -17.98 -38.99 14.27
CA VAL A 82 -18.17 -39.66 15.57
C VAL A 82 -19.65 -40.01 15.80
N ALA A 83 -20.58 -39.18 15.33
CA ALA A 83 -22.02 -39.39 15.48
C ALA A 83 -22.59 -40.54 14.64
N LYS A 84 -21.86 -41.04 13.63
CA LYS A 84 -22.23 -42.27 12.89
C LYS A 84 -22.07 -43.53 13.73
N CYS A 85 -21.30 -43.46 14.82
CA CYS A 85 -21.21 -44.56 15.76
C CYS A 85 -22.59 -44.84 16.36
N PRO A 86 -22.92 -46.09 16.72
CA PRO A 86 -24.22 -46.47 17.29
C PRO A 86 -24.35 -45.98 18.74
N VAL A 87 -24.44 -44.66 18.92
CA VAL A 87 -24.48 -43.97 20.21
C VAL A 87 -25.63 -42.94 20.24
N ASN A 88 -26.59 -43.14 21.14
CA ASN A 88 -27.74 -42.23 21.31
C ASN A 88 -27.42 -41.10 22.33
N TYR A 89 -26.39 -40.28 22.06
CA TYR A 89 -25.98 -39.20 22.98
C TYR A 89 -26.34 -37.79 22.53
N LEU A 90 -26.69 -37.60 21.26
CA LEU A 90 -27.05 -36.31 20.68
C LEU A 90 -28.42 -36.43 20.00
N SER A 91 -29.22 -35.38 20.12
CA SER A 91 -30.50 -35.23 19.43
C SER A 91 -30.33 -34.36 18.17
N GLY A 92 -30.98 -34.73 17.07
CA GLY A 92 -30.94 -33.96 15.82
C GLY A 92 -30.04 -34.57 14.75
N ASP A 93 -30.06 -33.96 13.57
CA ASP A 93 -29.29 -34.39 12.41
C ASP A 93 -28.04 -33.50 12.25
N LEU A 94 -26.93 -33.97 12.81
CA LEU A 94 -25.66 -33.22 12.84
C LEU A 94 -25.04 -33.09 11.45
N GLN A 95 -25.34 -34.02 10.53
CA GLN A 95 -24.91 -33.91 9.14
C GLN A 95 -25.65 -32.74 8.49
N LYS A 96 -26.97 -32.65 8.68
CA LYS A 96 -27.76 -31.51 8.21
C LYS A 96 -27.32 -30.17 8.82
N ASP A 97 -26.91 -30.15 10.09
CA ASP A 97 -26.37 -28.94 10.72
C ASP A 97 -25.01 -28.51 10.12
N TYR A 98 -24.13 -29.47 9.82
CA TYR A 98 -22.87 -29.24 9.12
C TYR A 98 -23.12 -28.71 7.70
N ASP A 99 -23.98 -29.38 6.93
CA ASP A 99 -24.33 -29.00 5.56
C ASP A 99 -24.89 -27.57 5.53
N ARG A 100 -25.79 -27.22 6.47
CA ARG A 100 -26.33 -25.86 6.60
C ARG A 100 -25.25 -24.80 6.87
N ILE A 101 -24.21 -25.12 7.65
CA ILE A 101 -23.13 -24.19 7.96
C ILE A 101 -22.22 -23.98 6.75
N ILE A 102 -21.93 -25.06 6.00
CA ILE A 102 -21.19 -25.00 4.74
C ILE A 102 -21.97 -24.19 3.69
N GLU A 103 -23.27 -24.46 3.52
CA GLU A 103 -24.14 -23.73 2.59
C GLU A 103 -24.21 -22.23 2.90
N ARG A 104 -24.17 -21.86 4.20
CA ARG A 104 -24.22 -20.46 4.64
C ARG A 104 -22.85 -19.79 4.70
N ARG A 105 -21.76 -20.49 4.40
CA ARG A 105 -20.39 -19.98 4.55
C ARG A 105 -20.21 -18.61 3.92
N SER A 106 -20.57 -18.47 2.65
CA SER A 106 -20.41 -17.22 1.92
C SER A 106 -21.16 -16.06 2.60
N ALA A 107 -22.42 -16.26 2.97
CA ALA A 107 -23.20 -15.23 3.66
C ALA A 107 -22.64 -14.86 5.04
N THR A 108 -22.15 -15.86 5.80
CA THR A 108 -21.55 -15.65 7.12
C THR A 108 -20.21 -14.89 7.03
N GLU A 109 -19.36 -15.26 6.08
CA GLU A 109 -18.12 -14.55 5.75
C GLU A 109 -18.38 -13.10 5.36
N LYS A 110 -19.34 -12.85 4.45
CA LYS A 110 -19.73 -11.50 4.04
C LYS A 110 -20.17 -10.66 5.24
N SER A 111 -21.03 -11.21 6.09
CA SER A 111 -21.51 -10.52 7.29
C SER A 111 -20.37 -10.14 8.25
N ALA A 112 -19.34 -10.99 8.38
CA ALA A 112 -18.15 -10.69 9.17
C ALA A 112 -17.29 -9.59 8.55
N LEU A 113 -17.11 -9.62 7.23
CA LEU A 113 -16.43 -8.58 6.47
C LEU A 113 -17.14 -7.22 6.63
N ASP A 114 -18.47 -7.20 6.51
CA ASP A 114 -19.27 -5.98 6.69
C ASP A 114 -19.06 -5.36 8.07
N ARG A 115 -19.12 -6.18 9.14
CA ARG A 115 -18.87 -5.69 10.51
C ARG A 115 -17.46 -5.13 10.67
N TYR A 116 -16.45 -5.83 10.14
CA TYR A 116 -15.07 -5.39 10.21
C TYR A 116 -14.84 -4.08 9.45
N ILE A 117 -15.28 -4.00 8.19
CA ILE A 117 -15.11 -2.82 7.34
C ILE A 117 -15.85 -1.62 7.93
N ASN A 118 -17.09 -1.80 8.41
CA ASN A 118 -17.85 -0.70 9.00
C ASN A 118 -17.21 -0.16 10.28
N LYS A 119 -16.67 -1.05 11.12
CA LYS A 119 -15.91 -0.65 12.31
C LYS A 119 -14.68 0.18 11.93
N GLU A 120 -13.90 -0.28 10.96
CA GLU A 120 -12.69 0.43 10.53
C GLU A 120 -13.04 1.76 9.86
N LYS A 121 -14.10 1.84 9.03
CA LYS A 121 -14.62 3.09 8.46
C LYS A 121 -15.05 4.08 9.55
N ALA A 122 -15.80 3.63 10.57
CA ALA A 122 -16.16 4.49 11.71
C ALA A 122 -14.92 4.99 12.47
N SER A 123 -13.90 4.14 12.62
CA SER A 123 -12.62 4.56 13.21
C SER A 123 -11.93 5.63 12.36
N VAL A 124 -11.97 5.55 11.03
CA VAL A 124 -11.43 6.56 10.11
C VAL A 124 -12.16 7.89 10.27
N GLU A 125 -13.49 7.87 10.30
CA GLU A 125 -14.32 9.08 10.45
C GLU A 125 -14.02 9.83 11.75
N SER A 126 -13.66 9.12 12.81
CA SER A 126 -13.30 9.72 14.11
C SER A 126 -11.95 10.48 14.09
N LEU A 127 -11.12 10.30 13.06
CA LEU A 127 -9.79 10.92 12.99
C LEU A 127 -9.87 12.39 12.58
N ALA A 128 -9.13 13.24 13.30
CA ALA A 128 -9.15 14.68 13.12
C ALA A 128 -8.51 15.19 11.81
N THR A 129 -7.55 14.45 11.23
CA THR A 129 -6.78 14.93 10.07
C THR A 129 -6.88 13.99 8.88
N GLU A 130 -6.99 14.57 7.69
CA GLU A 130 -7.06 13.81 6.42
C GLU A 130 -5.82 12.93 6.20
N LYS A 131 -4.64 13.38 6.64
CA LYS A 131 -3.41 12.56 6.60
C LYS A 131 -3.56 11.27 7.42
N ARG A 132 -4.14 11.34 8.63
CA ARG A 132 -4.36 10.14 9.45
C ARG A 132 -5.45 9.25 8.86
N LYS A 133 -6.49 9.84 8.27
CA LYS A 133 -7.54 9.10 7.55
C LYS A 133 -6.96 8.32 6.38
N ALA A 134 -6.17 8.96 5.52
CA ALA A 134 -5.47 8.32 4.41
C ALA A 134 -4.63 7.13 4.90
N GLN A 135 -3.79 7.32 5.93
CA GLN A 135 -2.97 6.25 6.50
C GLN A 135 -3.79 5.05 6.98
N LYS A 136 -4.89 5.29 7.71
CA LYS A 136 -5.74 4.23 8.26
C LYS A 136 -6.51 3.49 7.16
N LEU A 137 -6.95 4.20 6.12
CA LEU A 137 -7.58 3.60 4.94
C LEU A 137 -6.59 2.76 4.11
N SER A 138 -5.34 3.22 3.93
CA SER A 138 -4.29 2.42 3.27
C SER A 138 -4.01 1.11 4.02
N GLN A 139 -3.93 1.16 5.36
CA GLN A 139 -3.79 -0.04 6.19
C GLN A 139 -4.98 -1.00 6.04
N LEU A 140 -6.20 -0.46 5.97
CA LEU A 140 -7.41 -1.26 5.74
C LEU A 140 -7.37 -1.94 4.37
N TYR A 141 -7.00 -1.21 3.31
CA TYR A 141 -6.83 -1.75 1.97
C TYR A 141 -5.83 -2.92 1.94
N GLU A 142 -4.64 -2.72 2.50
CA GLU A 142 -3.59 -3.75 2.56
C GLU A 142 -4.07 -4.98 3.32
N LYS A 143 -4.72 -4.77 4.46
CA LYS A 143 -5.24 -5.86 5.29
C LYS A 143 -6.31 -6.67 4.56
N LEU A 144 -7.26 -6.02 3.89
CA LEU A 144 -8.29 -6.70 3.10
C LEU A 144 -7.67 -7.51 1.96
N THR A 145 -6.73 -6.92 1.22
CA THR A 145 -6.04 -7.57 0.11
C THR A 145 -5.28 -8.82 0.58
N MET A 146 -4.56 -8.72 1.70
CA MET A 146 -3.85 -9.87 2.31
C MET A 146 -4.80 -10.97 2.79
N LEU A 147 -5.98 -10.61 3.29
CA LEU A 147 -6.92 -11.57 3.86
C LEU A 147 -7.76 -12.28 2.80
N ALA A 148 -7.93 -11.68 1.61
CA ALA A 148 -8.80 -12.20 0.56
C ALA A 148 -8.65 -13.70 0.27
N PRO A 149 -7.44 -14.28 0.16
CA PRO A 149 -7.28 -15.72 -0.13
C PRO A 149 -7.88 -16.67 0.91
N ASN A 150 -8.21 -16.20 2.12
CA ASN A 150 -8.81 -17.02 3.18
C ASN A 150 -10.34 -17.17 3.06
N PHE A 151 -10.97 -16.46 2.13
CA PHE A 151 -12.41 -16.44 1.94
C PHE A 151 -12.83 -17.26 0.72
N THR A 152 -14.13 -17.56 0.64
CA THR A 152 -14.74 -18.14 -0.57
C THR A 152 -14.53 -17.24 -1.79
N LEU A 153 -14.57 -17.82 -3.00
CA LEU A 153 -14.40 -17.05 -4.25
C LEU A 153 -15.39 -15.89 -4.38
N GLU A 154 -16.65 -16.09 -3.97
CA GLU A 154 -17.66 -15.03 -3.95
C GLU A 154 -17.23 -13.85 -3.05
N ASN A 155 -16.69 -14.14 -1.86
CA ASN A 155 -16.22 -13.10 -0.96
C ASN A 155 -14.85 -12.54 -1.33
N GLN A 156 -14.05 -13.23 -2.14
CA GLN A 156 -12.85 -12.64 -2.74
C GLN A 156 -13.22 -11.51 -3.71
N GLU A 157 -14.23 -11.73 -4.57
CA GLU A 157 -14.75 -10.67 -5.44
C GLU A 157 -15.40 -9.54 -4.64
N TYR A 158 -16.12 -9.87 -3.55
CA TYR A 158 -16.65 -8.85 -2.64
C TYR A 158 -15.54 -7.99 -2.03
N ILE A 159 -14.48 -8.62 -1.51
CA ILE A 159 -13.31 -7.92 -0.95
C ILE A 159 -12.66 -7.04 -2.01
N LYS A 160 -12.50 -7.52 -3.25
CA LYS A 160 -11.95 -6.75 -4.36
C LYS A 160 -12.78 -5.50 -4.65
N SER A 161 -14.10 -5.62 -4.69
CA SER A 161 -15.02 -4.47 -4.84
C SER A 161 -14.83 -3.45 -3.72
N MET A 162 -14.82 -3.91 -2.46
CA MET A 162 -14.63 -3.03 -1.30
C MET A 162 -13.24 -2.38 -1.27
N ALA A 163 -12.20 -3.12 -1.65
CA ALA A 163 -10.84 -2.60 -1.75
C ALA A 163 -10.73 -1.50 -2.81
N SER A 164 -11.45 -1.61 -3.93
CA SER A 164 -11.54 -0.54 -4.94
C SER A 164 -12.14 0.73 -4.36
N GLU A 165 -13.29 0.64 -3.67
CA GLU A 165 -13.91 1.79 -3.01
C GLU A 165 -13.00 2.43 -1.95
N ILE A 166 -12.29 1.60 -1.17
CA ILE A 166 -11.34 2.08 -0.16
C ILE A 166 -10.16 2.78 -0.85
N SER A 167 -9.66 2.26 -1.96
CA SER A 167 -8.57 2.88 -2.73
C SER A 167 -8.96 4.27 -3.22
N GLU A 168 -10.18 4.46 -3.74
CA GLU A 168 -10.70 5.78 -4.11
C GLU A 168 -10.78 6.73 -2.90
N ALA A 169 -11.23 6.22 -1.75
CA ALA A 169 -11.27 7.00 -0.51
C ALA A 169 -9.86 7.39 -0.03
N VAL A 170 -8.86 6.53 -0.21
CA VAL A 170 -7.44 6.83 0.07
C VAL A 170 -6.96 7.98 -0.81
N ILE A 171 -7.17 7.90 -2.13
CA ILE A 171 -6.79 8.95 -3.08
C ILE A 171 -7.41 10.29 -2.66
N SER A 172 -8.71 10.30 -2.38
CA SER A 172 -9.42 11.51 -1.92
C SER A 172 -8.83 12.06 -0.62
N ALA A 173 -8.57 11.21 0.39
CA ALA A 173 -8.02 11.65 1.67
C ALA A 173 -6.58 12.20 1.52
N ILE A 174 -5.77 11.60 0.64
CA ILE A 174 -4.44 12.08 0.29
C ILE A 174 -4.54 13.49 -0.29
N LEU A 175 -5.35 13.67 -1.35
CA LEU A 175 -5.50 14.95 -2.03
C LEU A 175 -5.95 16.05 -1.07
N LYS A 176 -6.94 15.76 -0.21
CA LYS A 176 -7.40 16.69 0.83
C LYS A 176 -6.31 17.02 1.84
N SER A 177 -5.48 16.05 2.24
CA SER A 177 -4.39 16.29 3.20
C SER A 177 -3.31 17.26 2.68
N PHE A 178 -3.26 17.47 1.37
CA PHE A 178 -2.37 18.41 0.70
C PHE A 178 -3.08 19.64 0.12
N ASP A 179 -4.38 19.82 0.40
CA ASP A 179 -5.23 20.88 -0.17
C ASP A 179 -5.22 20.89 -1.72
N LEU A 180 -5.19 19.69 -2.33
CA LEU A 180 -5.11 19.50 -3.78
C LEU A 180 -6.41 18.97 -4.40
N ASP A 181 -7.37 18.49 -3.61
CA ASP A 181 -8.58 17.79 -4.09
C ASP A 181 -9.39 18.61 -5.11
N THR A 182 -9.72 19.85 -4.76
CA THR A 182 -10.53 20.72 -5.62
C THR A 182 -9.81 21.00 -6.94
N TRP A 183 -8.53 21.34 -6.87
CA TRP A 183 -7.73 21.61 -8.07
C TRP A 183 -7.54 20.36 -8.92
N PHE A 184 -7.27 19.21 -8.31
CA PHE A 184 -7.00 17.97 -9.01
C PHE A 184 -8.20 17.55 -9.87
N TYR A 185 -9.38 17.45 -9.26
CA TYR A 185 -10.60 17.02 -9.97
C TYR A 185 -11.15 18.09 -10.93
N SER A 186 -10.79 19.37 -10.80
CA SER A 186 -11.18 20.40 -11.76
C SER A 186 -10.21 20.55 -12.93
N THR A 187 -8.98 20.03 -12.82
CA THR A 187 -7.88 20.29 -13.77
C THR A 187 -7.63 19.10 -14.71
N PHE A 188 -7.87 17.89 -14.21
CA PHE A 188 -7.63 16.66 -14.96
C PHE A 188 -8.96 16.02 -15.38
N ASP A 189 -9.03 15.57 -16.63
CA ASP A 189 -10.14 14.73 -17.07
C ASP A 189 -9.96 13.29 -16.59
N LYS A 190 -10.92 12.41 -16.93
CA LYS A 190 -10.92 11.02 -16.45
C LYS A 190 -9.71 10.24 -16.97
N ASP A 191 -9.33 10.44 -18.22
CA ASP A 191 -8.24 9.71 -18.86
C ASP A 191 -6.89 10.17 -18.27
N GLU A 192 -6.72 11.47 -18.04
CA GLU A 192 -5.55 12.01 -17.34
C GLU A 192 -5.47 11.52 -15.89
N ILE A 193 -6.59 11.47 -15.17
CA ILE A 193 -6.62 10.92 -13.79
C ILE A 193 -6.19 9.46 -13.78
N GLU A 194 -6.70 8.63 -14.70
CA GLU A 194 -6.31 7.23 -14.82
C GLU A 194 -4.80 7.09 -15.04
N ILE A 195 -4.26 7.84 -16.01
CA ILE A 195 -2.80 7.88 -16.29
C ILE A 195 -2.00 8.30 -15.05
N ILE A 196 -2.47 9.32 -14.31
CA ILE A 196 -1.80 9.79 -13.09
C ILE A 196 -1.80 8.69 -12.03
N LEU A 197 -2.92 8.02 -11.79
CA LEU A 197 -3.03 7.01 -10.74
C LEU A 197 -2.23 5.74 -11.06
N GLU A 198 -2.11 5.38 -12.35
CA GLU A 198 -1.25 4.28 -12.79
C GLU A 198 0.25 4.62 -12.72
N THR A 199 0.61 5.87 -13.01
CA THR A 199 2.02 6.28 -13.12
C THR A 199 2.61 6.76 -11.78
N CYS A 200 1.80 7.41 -10.93
CA CYS A 200 2.25 8.05 -9.70
C CYS A 200 1.81 7.26 -8.47
N PRO A 201 2.70 6.45 -7.86
CA PRO A 201 2.37 5.70 -6.64
C PRO A 201 2.04 6.61 -5.46
N TYR A 202 2.39 7.90 -5.53
CA TYR A 202 2.18 8.87 -4.45
C TYR A 202 0.73 9.30 -4.25
N PHE A 203 -0.18 8.98 -5.17
CA PHE A 203 -1.62 9.12 -4.94
C PHE A 203 -2.27 7.81 -4.49
N THR A 204 -1.50 6.75 -4.30
CA THR A 204 -2.00 5.42 -3.95
C THR A 204 -1.68 5.08 -2.48
N ASN A 205 -1.98 3.83 -2.10
CA ASN A 205 -1.72 3.30 -0.76
C ASN A 205 -0.22 3.37 -0.36
N GLU A 206 0.68 3.48 -1.33
CA GLU A 206 2.13 3.57 -1.10
C GLU A 206 2.61 4.92 -0.55
N ILE A 207 1.76 5.97 -0.56
CA ILE A 207 2.19 7.30 -0.09
C ILE A 207 2.71 7.28 1.35
N THR A 208 2.25 6.35 2.17
CA THR A 208 2.61 6.29 3.59
C THR A 208 4.11 6.03 3.81
N ALA A 209 4.80 5.47 2.83
CA ALA A 209 6.25 5.32 2.82
C ALA A 209 7.00 6.65 2.58
N PHE A 210 6.33 7.67 2.02
CA PHE A 210 6.95 8.94 1.62
C PHE A 210 6.49 10.09 2.52
N ASN A 211 7.42 10.66 3.28
CA ASN A 211 7.12 11.78 4.17
C ASN A 211 7.25 13.13 3.44
N PHE A 212 6.28 13.47 2.60
CA PHE A 212 6.22 14.79 1.96
C PHE A 212 5.84 15.87 2.98
N ASN A 213 6.62 16.94 3.01
CA ASN A 213 6.41 18.07 3.93
C ASN A 213 5.68 19.27 3.27
N SER A 214 5.37 19.18 1.97
CA SER A 214 4.63 20.18 1.22
C SER A 214 3.99 19.55 -0.02
N SER A 215 2.86 20.12 -0.46
CA SER A 215 2.17 19.72 -1.69
C SER A 215 3.03 19.98 -2.94
N ALA A 216 3.81 21.07 -2.96
CA ALA A 216 4.76 21.33 -4.04
C ALA A 216 5.82 20.23 -4.19
N LEU A 217 6.33 19.68 -3.07
CA LEU A 217 7.28 18.57 -3.11
C LEU A 217 6.61 17.30 -3.63
N LEU A 218 5.41 16.97 -3.15
CA LEU A 218 4.63 15.84 -3.66
C LEU A 218 4.45 15.91 -5.18
N LEU A 219 3.97 17.05 -5.70
CA LEU A 219 3.75 17.24 -7.13
C LEU A 219 5.05 17.17 -7.95
N ALA A 220 6.17 17.67 -7.41
CA ALA A 220 7.47 17.58 -8.09
C ALA A 220 7.96 16.14 -8.20
N TYR A 221 7.73 15.31 -7.18
CA TYR A 221 7.99 13.88 -7.26
C TYR A 221 7.06 13.18 -8.26
N CYS A 222 5.80 13.61 -8.38
CA CYS A 222 4.89 13.09 -9.40
C CYS A 222 5.42 13.37 -10.82
N ILE A 223 5.99 14.55 -11.08
CA ILE A 223 6.64 14.85 -12.38
C ILE A 223 7.74 13.84 -12.71
N GLN A 224 8.54 13.41 -11.73
CA GLN A 224 9.62 12.45 -11.92
C GLN A 224 9.13 11.04 -12.33
N CYS A 225 7.88 10.67 -12.01
CA CYS A 225 7.30 9.38 -12.41
C CYS A 225 7.12 9.27 -13.94
N PHE A 226 6.92 10.41 -14.61
CA PHE A 226 6.68 10.46 -16.05
C PHE A 226 7.98 10.42 -16.85
N THR A 227 8.57 9.23 -16.96
CA THR A 227 9.87 9.03 -17.62
C THR A 227 9.77 8.80 -19.14
N SER A 228 8.68 8.20 -19.63
CA SER A 228 8.38 7.97 -21.05
C SER A 228 7.46 9.05 -21.65
N GLU A 229 7.59 9.31 -22.95
CA GLU A 229 6.69 10.22 -23.68
C GLU A 229 5.40 9.53 -24.15
N PRO A 230 4.26 10.27 -24.30
CA PRO A 230 4.10 11.71 -24.10
C PRO A 230 3.09 12.05 -22.98
N ASN A 231 3.56 12.43 -21.78
CA ASN A 231 2.72 13.00 -20.72
C ASN A 231 3.06 14.47 -20.39
N TYR A 232 3.57 15.22 -21.38
CA TYR A 232 3.95 16.64 -21.25
C TYR A 232 2.83 17.50 -20.63
N SER A 233 1.58 17.36 -21.12
CA SER A 233 0.42 18.13 -20.64
C SER A 233 0.19 17.96 -19.13
N ILE A 234 0.19 16.71 -18.64
CA ILE A 234 -0.01 16.39 -17.23
C ILE A 234 1.12 17.01 -16.38
N CYS A 235 2.37 16.79 -16.77
CA CYS A 235 3.52 17.36 -16.06
C CYS A 235 3.51 18.89 -16.06
N ARG A 236 3.05 19.52 -17.16
CA ARG A 236 2.90 20.97 -17.26
C ARG A 236 1.86 21.51 -16.27
N LYS A 237 0.71 20.83 -16.14
CA LYS A 237 -0.32 21.15 -15.13
C LYS A 237 0.23 21.04 -13.69
N PHE A 238 1.02 20.01 -13.40
CA PHE A 238 1.73 19.88 -12.11
C PHE A 238 2.73 21.02 -11.88
N ALA A 239 3.57 21.34 -12.87
CA ALA A 239 4.55 22.41 -12.78
C ALA A 239 3.90 23.77 -12.51
N ASN A 240 2.81 24.10 -13.21
CA ASN A 240 2.06 25.33 -12.98
C ASN A 240 1.50 25.40 -11.56
N LYS A 241 0.90 24.30 -11.06
CA LYS A 241 0.40 24.25 -9.69
C LYS A 241 1.50 24.37 -8.64
N ILE A 242 2.69 23.83 -8.91
CA ILE A 242 3.86 24.02 -8.04
C ILE A 242 4.21 25.50 -7.95
N ASP A 243 4.29 26.22 -9.07
CA ASP A 243 4.55 27.67 -9.07
C ASP A 243 3.50 28.43 -8.23
N ASP A 244 2.21 28.14 -8.39
CA ASP A 244 1.14 28.75 -7.58
C ASP A 244 1.35 28.54 -6.09
N ILE A 245 1.67 27.31 -5.68
CA ILE A 245 1.92 26.96 -4.27
C ILE A 245 3.15 27.71 -3.76
N LEU A 246 4.25 27.73 -4.52
CA LEU A 246 5.50 28.38 -4.12
C LEU A 246 5.39 29.91 -4.02
N ASN A 247 4.46 30.51 -4.77
CA ASN A 247 4.14 31.94 -4.68
C ASN A 247 3.43 32.29 -3.36
N ILE A 248 2.64 31.37 -2.82
CA ILE A 248 1.93 31.56 -1.55
C ILE A 248 2.81 31.18 -0.35
N LYS A 249 3.48 30.03 -0.42
CA LYS A 249 4.24 29.46 0.69
C LYS A 249 5.49 28.76 0.20
N LYS A 250 6.65 29.24 0.64
CA LYS A 250 7.94 28.65 0.30
C LYS A 250 8.32 27.55 1.31
N PRO A 251 8.57 26.31 0.85
CA PRO A 251 9.14 25.25 1.67
C PRO A 251 10.57 25.59 2.13
N LYS A 252 11.15 24.70 2.94
CA LYS A 252 12.56 24.78 3.34
C LYS A 252 13.49 24.62 2.13
N ALA A 253 14.73 25.11 2.26
CA ALA A 253 15.69 25.16 1.16
C ALA A 253 16.04 23.78 0.59
N GLU A 254 16.11 22.75 1.45
CA GLU A 254 16.32 21.36 1.04
C GLU A 254 15.18 20.83 0.17
N SER A 255 13.92 21.16 0.49
CA SER A 255 12.77 20.76 -0.33
C SER A 255 12.71 21.53 -1.64
N LEU A 256 12.99 22.83 -1.61
CA LEU A 256 13.09 23.65 -2.82
C LEU A 256 14.19 23.15 -3.76
N HIS A 257 15.31 22.67 -3.22
CA HIS A 257 16.37 22.07 -4.03
C HIS A 257 15.83 20.89 -4.86
N PHE A 258 15.12 19.95 -4.25
CA PHE A 258 14.54 18.81 -4.98
C PHE A 258 13.40 19.23 -5.92
N ILE A 259 12.54 20.16 -5.50
CA ILE A 259 11.46 20.68 -6.37
C ILE A 259 12.04 21.26 -7.66
N TYR A 260 13.01 22.19 -7.53
CA TYR A 260 13.63 22.80 -8.71
C TYR A 260 14.44 21.79 -9.51
N MET A 261 15.09 20.79 -8.89
CA MET A 261 15.75 19.72 -9.64
C MET A 261 14.80 19.00 -10.60
N PHE A 262 13.61 18.61 -10.14
CA PHE A 262 12.63 17.91 -10.98
C PHE A 262 12.06 18.83 -12.06
N LEU A 263 11.80 20.10 -11.74
CA LEU A 263 11.33 21.08 -12.73
C LEU A 263 12.39 21.37 -13.81
N ILE A 264 13.66 21.53 -13.43
CA ILE A 264 14.77 21.71 -14.38
C ILE A 264 14.84 20.52 -15.34
N SER A 265 14.78 19.30 -14.80
CA SER A 265 14.82 18.07 -15.61
C SER A 265 13.66 18.02 -16.61
N PHE A 266 12.44 18.26 -16.13
CA PHE A 266 11.23 18.29 -16.97
C PHE A 266 11.31 19.34 -18.07
N PHE A 267 11.50 20.61 -17.72
CA PHE A 267 11.49 21.70 -18.69
C PHE A 267 12.66 21.60 -19.68
N TYR A 268 13.84 21.14 -19.24
CA TYR A 268 14.95 20.96 -20.18
C TYR A 268 14.76 19.76 -21.12
N LYS A 269 14.06 18.70 -20.68
CA LYS A 269 13.68 17.58 -21.56
C LYS A 269 12.83 18.09 -22.73
N TYR A 270 11.86 18.96 -22.44
CA TYR A 270 10.95 19.56 -23.42
C TYR A 270 11.38 20.95 -23.92
N ARG A 271 12.66 21.31 -23.80
CA ARG A 271 13.19 22.68 -24.07
C ARG A 271 12.86 23.28 -25.45
N GLU A 272 12.56 22.45 -26.44
CA GLU A 272 12.19 22.92 -27.80
C GLU A 272 10.70 23.27 -27.91
N GLN A 273 9.91 23.05 -26.85
CA GLN A 273 8.48 23.36 -26.78
C GLN A 273 8.22 24.64 -25.99
N ASP A 274 7.36 25.51 -26.52
CA ASP A 274 6.87 26.73 -25.86
C ASP A 274 8.01 27.54 -25.19
N ASP A 275 7.81 27.91 -23.92
CA ASP A 275 8.74 28.60 -23.03
C ASP A 275 9.61 27.64 -22.19
N CYS A 276 9.70 26.35 -22.54
CA CYS A 276 10.33 25.35 -21.68
C CYS A 276 11.83 25.60 -21.47
N LEU A 277 12.57 26.05 -22.48
CA LEU A 277 13.98 26.39 -22.29
C LEU A 277 14.15 27.55 -21.30
N ASP A 278 13.34 28.59 -21.43
CA ASP A 278 13.36 29.75 -20.55
C ASP A 278 13.00 29.36 -19.12
N LYS A 279 11.97 28.53 -18.94
CA LYS A 279 11.60 27.94 -17.64
C LYS A 279 12.73 27.11 -17.04
N ALA A 280 13.41 26.28 -17.84
CA ALA A 280 14.56 25.52 -17.36
C ALA A 280 15.68 26.43 -16.83
N ILE A 281 15.98 27.52 -17.55
CA ILE A 281 16.96 28.54 -17.12
C ILE A 281 16.47 29.25 -15.85
N GLU A 282 15.19 29.62 -15.78
CA GLU A 282 14.57 30.26 -14.62
C GLU A 282 14.73 29.39 -13.36
N TYR A 283 14.39 28.09 -13.45
CA TYR A 283 14.52 27.19 -12.30
C TYR A 283 15.97 26.88 -11.95
N CYS A 284 16.89 26.83 -12.92
CA CYS A 284 18.33 26.74 -12.64
C CYS A 284 18.76 27.92 -11.76
N ASN A 285 18.39 29.14 -12.13
CA ASN A 285 18.71 30.34 -11.37
C ASN A 285 18.01 30.36 -10.00
N LYS A 286 16.74 29.96 -9.91
CA LYS A 286 16.02 29.83 -8.63
C LYS A 286 16.70 28.83 -7.69
N GLN A 287 17.21 27.70 -8.22
CA GLN A 287 17.93 26.71 -7.41
C GLN A 287 19.30 27.24 -6.96
N ILE A 288 20.04 27.92 -7.84
CA ILE A 288 21.32 28.56 -7.50
C ILE A 288 21.13 29.63 -6.40
N ALA A 289 20.06 30.43 -6.47
CA ALA A 289 19.76 31.46 -5.49
C ALA A 289 19.53 30.92 -4.06
N ILE A 290 19.20 29.63 -3.92
CA ILE A 290 19.04 28.98 -2.62
C ILE A 290 20.23 28.10 -2.23
N ALA A 291 21.25 27.98 -3.09
CA ALA A 291 22.31 26.98 -2.98
C ALA A 291 22.99 26.99 -1.60
N LYS A 292 23.55 28.11 -1.15
CA LYS A 292 24.22 28.18 0.17
C LYS A 292 23.33 27.71 1.34
N ARG A 293 22.04 28.01 1.29
CA ARG A 293 21.07 27.57 2.33
C ARG A 293 20.78 26.08 2.21
N ALA A 294 20.61 25.58 0.99
CA ALA A 294 20.38 24.17 0.72
C ALA A 294 21.61 23.31 1.10
N LYS A 295 22.83 23.72 0.75
CA LYS A 295 24.08 23.02 1.08
C LYS A 295 24.32 22.86 2.59
N LYS A 296 23.82 23.79 3.41
CA LYS A 296 23.91 23.64 4.87
C LYS A 296 23.08 22.46 5.38
N ALA A 297 21.97 22.16 4.71
CA ALA A 297 21.05 21.08 5.07
C ALA A 297 21.31 19.77 4.30
N LEU A 298 21.90 19.88 3.11
CA LEU A 298 22.18 18.77 2.20
C LEU A 298 23.67 18.43 2.22
N GLY A 299 24.02 17.16 2.36
CA GLY A 299 25.41 16.69 2.33
C GLY A 299 26.04 16.72 0.92
N ASP A 300 26.68 15.62 0.53
CA ASP A 300 27.32 15.49 -0.78
C ASP A 300 26.32 15.10 -1.87
N VAL A 301 25.49 16.07 -2.25
CA VAL A 301 24.57 15.95 -3.38
C VAL A 301 25.05 16.80 -4.56
N GLU A 302 24.69 16.40 -5.78
CA GLU A 302 24.92 17.22 -6.97
C GLU A 302 24.04 18.47 -6.95
N HIS A 303 24.41 19.50 -7.72
CA HIS A 303 23.58 20.68 -7.94
C HIS A 303 23.14 20.80 -9.41
N PRO A 304 21.96 20.26 -9.76
CA PRO A 304 21.42 20.26 -11.13
C PRO A 304 21.38 21.65 -11.77
N GLY A 305 21.08 22.71 -11.02
CA GLY A 305 20.99 24.09 -11.51
C GLY A 305 22.31 24.61 -12.08
N TYR A 306 23.40 24.57 -11.31
CA TYR A 306 24.73 24.90 -11.83
C TYR A 306 25.12 24.02 -13.03
N LYS A 307 24.92 22.70 -12.93
CA LYS A 307 25.30 21.75 -13.98
C LYS A 307 24.56 22.01 -15.27
N GLN A 308 23.23 22.13 -15.21
CA GLN A 308 22.37 22.30 -16.36
C GLN A 308 22.51 23.69 -16.98
N LEU A 309 22.63 24.74 -16.18
CA LEU A 309 22.87 26.09 -16.70
C LEU A 309 24.24 26.19 -17.37
N ALA A 310 25.29 25.58 -16.80
CA ALA A 310 26.59 25.50 -17.46
C ALA A 310 26.53 24.74 -18.80
N ILE A 311 25.69 23.71 -18.93
CA ILE A 311 25.45 23.02 -20.20
C ILE A 311 24.76 23.94 -21.22
N ILE A 312 23.76 24.70 -20.79
CA ILE A 312 23.02 25.64 -21.65
C ILE A 312 23.95 26.76 -22.14
N GLU A 313 24.69 27.39 -21.24
CA GLU A 313 25.65 28.46 -21.56
C GLU A 313 26.78 27.97 -22.49
N LYS A 314 27.26 26.73 -22.29
CA LYS A 314 28.21 26.06 -23.18
C LYS A 314 27.64 25.91 -24.60
N LYS A 315 26.37 25.54 -24.75
CA LYS A 315 25.74 25.38 -26.08
C LYS A 315 25.68 26.70 -26.84
N ILE A 316 25.44 27.82 -26.17
CA ILE A 316 25.48 29.17 -26.76
C ILE A 316 26.88 29.80 -26.78
N LYS A 317 27.92 29.01 -26.45
CA LYS A 317 29.34 29.42 -26.43
C LYS A 317 29.65 30.59 -25.49
N ASN A 318 28.86 30.76 -24.42
CA ASN A 318 29.13 31.73 -23.36
C ASN A 318 30.10 31.14 -22.32
N TRP A 319 31.34 30.92 -22.75
CA TRP A 319 32.36 30.23 -21.96
C TRP A 319 32.70 30.94 -20.65
N SER A 320 32.68 32.27 -20.61
CA SER A 320 32.93 33.04 -19.39
C SER A 320 31.91 32.71 -18.30
N ARG A 321 30.63 32.63 -18.67
CA ARG A 321 29.55 32.26 -17.74
C ARG A 321 29.67 30.81 -17.27
N VAL A 322 30.12 29.89 -18.14
CA VAL A 322 30.41 28.49 -17.75
C VAL A 322 31.45 28.43 -16.63
N ILE A 323 32.55 29.17 -16.76
CA ILE A 323 33.63 29.23 -15.75
C ILE A 323 33.10 29.81 -14.44
N GLU A 324 32.35 30.92 -14.51
CA GLU A 324 31.75 31.56 -13.33
C GLU A 324 30.87 30.59 -12.54
N LEU A 325 29.94 29.91 -13.22
CA LEU A 325 29.02 28.95 -12.60
C LEU A 325 29.76 27.77 -11.96
N CYS A 326 30.75 27.21 -12.66
CA CYS A 326 31.50 26.05 -12.15
C CYS A 326 32.39 26.43 -10.96
N ASN A 327 33.01 27.61 -10.97
CA ASN A 327 33.79 28.12 -9.85
C ASN A 327 32.90 28.37 -8.63
N GLN A 328 31.72 28.96 -8.81
CA GLN A 328 30.78 29.17 -7.71
C GLN A 328 30.31 27.83 -7.11
N ALA A 329 29.95 26.86 -7.95
CA ALA A 329 29.54 25.53 -7.50
C ALA A 329 30.65 24.82 -6.71
N LYS A 330 31.89 24.90 -7.20
CA LYS A 330 33.08 24.34 -6.54
C LYS A 330 33.36 25.01 -5.20
N GLN A 331 33.32 26.34 -5.14
CA GLN A 331 33.56 27.10 -3.92
C GLN A 331 32.50 26.82 -2.85
N GLU A 332 31.24 26.63 -3.26
CA GLU A 332 30.14 26.25 -2.37
C GLU A 332 30.17 24.76 -1.99
N GLY A 333 31.09 23.97 -2.54
CA GLY A 333 31.29 22.56 -2.18
C GLY A 333 30.26 21.60 -2.77
N TRP A 334 29.61 21.94 -3.88
CA TRP A 334 28.68 21.03 -4.56
C TRP A 334 29.44 19.89 -5.25
N ALA A 335 28.87 18.69 -5.29
CA ALA A 335 29.46 17.58 -6.03
C ALA A 335 29.28 17.79 -7.55
N GLY A 336 30.30 17.47 -8.34
CA GLY A 336 30.25 17.56 -9.81
C GLY A 336 31.62 17.60 -10.49
N ASP A 337 31.62 17.56 -11.81
CA ASP A 337 32.79 17.57 -12.69
C ASP A 337 33.29 19.00 -13.00
N TRP A 338 33.31 19.88 -11.99
CA TRP A 338 33.53 21.32 -12.17
C TRP A 338 34.88 21.66 -12.79
N ASP A 339 35.97 21.05 -12.30
CA ASP A 339 37.33 21.31 -12.80
C ASP A 339 37.48 20.94 -14.28
N LYS A 340 36.86 19.83 -14.70
CA LYS A 340 36.85 19.42 -16.10
C LYS A 340 36.14 20.46 -16.97
N ARG A 341 34.96 20.95 -16.52
CA ARG A 341 34.18 21.96 -17.26
C ARG A 341 34.92 23.29 -17.35
N ILE A 342 35.59 23.72 -16.29
CA ILE A 342 36.41 24.94 -16.25
C ILE A 342 37.53 24.83 -17.28
N ALA A 343 38.33 23.75 -17.24
CA ALA A 343 39.44 23.56 -18.18
C ALA A 343 38.99 23.54 -19.66
N GLU A 344 37.86 22.90 -19.96
CA GLU A 344 37.27 22.90 -21.31
C GLU A 344 36.87 24.31 -21.77
N ALA A 345 36.28 25.11 -20.88
CA ALA A 345 35.82 26.46 -21.18
C ALA A 345 37.00 27.44 -21.34
N GLU A 346 38.03 27.34 -20.49
CA GLU A 346 39.27 28.13 -20.58
C GLU A 346 39.99 27.88 -21.91
N LYS A 347 40.14 26.61 -22.30
CA LYS A 347 40.73 26.24 -23.61
C LYS A 347 39.92 26.82 -24.77
N SER A 348 38.60 26.91 -24.64
CA SER A 348 37.72 27.44 -25.68
C SER A 348 37.77 28.97 -25.77
N LEU A 349 37.97 29.67 -24.65
CA LEU A 349 38.21 31.12 -24.61
C LEU A 349 39.54 31.49 -25.23
N ALA A 350 40.62 30.80 -24.88
CA ALA A 350 41.96 31.06 -25.43
C ALA A 350 41.97 30.97 -26.97
N LYS A 351 41.35 29.92 -27.53
CA LYS A 351 41.22 29.75 -28.99
C LYS A 351 40.44 30.86 -29.70
N LYS A 352 39.59 31.61 -28.99
CA LYS A 352 38.81 32.73 -29.56
C LYS A 352 39.59 34.05 -29.53
N ILE A 353 40.64 34.14 -28.73
CA ILE A 353 41.54 35.30 -28.68
C ILE A 353 42.60 35.21 -29.78
N ASP A 354 42.98 33.97 -30.16
CA ASP A 354 43.98 33.69 -31.19
C ASP A 354 43.41 33.63 -32.63
N ALA A 355 42.10 33.82 -32.81
CA ALA A 355 41.39 33.80 -34.09
C ALA A 355 40.67 35.12 -34.33
#